data_AF-A0A4S4KS69-F1
#
_entry.id   AF-A0A4S4KS69-F1
#
_cell.length_a   1.000
_cell.length_b   1.000
_cell.length_c   1.000
_cell.angle_alpha   90.00
_cell.angle_beta   90.00
_cell.angle_gamma   90.00
#
_symmetry.space_group_name_H-M   'P 1'
#
loop_
_entity.id
_entity.type
_entity.pdbx_description
1 polymer ?
#
loop_
_entity_poly.entity_id
_entity_poly.type
_entity_poly.pdbx_seq_one_letter_code
_entity_poly.pdbx_strand_id
1 'polypeptide(L)'
;MLSDEQQFVLDMVKQKRNVFFTGSAGTGKSTLLKEIIGWCTKEAKGNTTKFAVTASTGIAGVNIGGSTLHSWAGIGLGKEPVKQLLDVMWRQYWIMKDKEKERRRRLGIPEELADEDNSDEHREEALTVVGRWKLVETLIVDESVYMERLSGTYSTRATRE
;
A
#
# COMPACT_ATOMS: atom_id res chain seq x y z
N MET A 1 -24.71 -4.87 -3.25
CA MET A 1 -24.61 -6.20 -3.89
C MET A 1 -23.72 -6.05 -5.10
N LEU A 2 -22.73 -6.92 -5.27
CA LEU A 2 -21.81 -6.89 -6.41
C LEU A 2 -22.44 -7.58 -7.63
N SER A 3 -22.08 -7.17 -8.85
CA SER A 3 -22.40 -7.94 -10.06
C SER A 3 -21.56 -9.22 -10.13
N ASP A 4 -21.93 -10.16 -11.02
CA ASP A 4 -21.19 -11.41 -11.21
C ASP A 4 -19.74 -11.15 -11.63
N GLU A 5 -19.49 -10.15 -12.48
CA GLU A 5 -18.13 -9.78 -12.91
C GLU A 5 -17.32 -9.16 -11.76
N GLN A 6 -17.96 -8.33 -10.95
CA GLN A 6 -17.33 -7.73 -9.77
C GLN A 6 -17.02 -8.80 -8.71
N GLN A 7 -17.93 -9.77 -8.54
CA GLN A 7 -17.73 -10.90 -7.65
C GLN A 7 -16.57 -11.78 -8.12
N PHE A 8 -16.49 -12.06 -9.43
CA PHE A 8 -15.36 -12.79 -10.02
C PHE A 8 -14.02 -12.10 -9.76
N VAL A 9 -13.94 -10.78 -9.94
CA VAL A 9 -12.74 -10.00 -9.62
C VAL A 9 -12.37 -10.12 -8.14
N LEU A 10 -13.34 -9.98 -7.23
CA LEU A 10 -13.12 -10.13 -5.80
C LEU A 10 -12.62 -11.54 -5.46
N ASP A 11 -13.15 -12.59 -6.09
CA ASP A 11 -12.74 -13.96 -5.82
C ASP A 11 -11.33 -14.26 -6.34
N MET A 12 -10.92 -13.65 -7.46
CA MET A 12 -9.52 -13.69 -7.91
C MET A 12 -8.57 -13.03 -6.91
N VAL A 13 -8.97 -11.89 -6.31
CA VAL A 13 -8.19 -11.23 -5.25
C VAL A 13 -8.11 -12.11 -4.00
N LYS A 14 -9.21 -12.77 -3.60
CA LYS A 14 -9.22 -13.73 -2.48
C LYS A 14 -8.25 -14.89 -2.70
N GLN A 15 -8.10 -15.33 -3.95
CA GLN A 15 -7.13 -16.35 -4.36
C GLN A 15 -5.69 -15.81 -4.47
N LYS A 16 -5.43 -14.59 -3.99
CA LYS A 16 -4.11 -13.93 -4.00
C LYS A 16 -3.53 -13.78 -5.40
N ARG A 17 -4.39 -13.63 -6.41
CA ARG A 17 -3.97 -13.38 -7.81
C ARG A 17 -3.69 -11.89 -8.00
N ASN A 18 -2.73 -11.58 -8.87
CA ASN A 18 -2.56 -10.21 -9.37
C ASN A 18 -3.71 -9.88 -10.33
N VAL A 19 -4.50 -8.86 -10.00
CA VAL A 19 -5.69 -8.49 -10.76
C VAL A 19 -5.59 -7.02 -11.17
N PHE A 20 -5.75 -6.77 -12.47
CA PHE A 20 -6.02 -5.46 -13.02
C PHE A 20 -7.46 -5.45 -13.53
N PHE A 21 -8.27 -4.52 -13.03
CA PHE A 21 -9.66 -4.36 -13.47
C PHE A 21 -9.93 -2.91 -13.88
N THR A 22 -10.71 -2.74 -14.94
CA THR A 22 -11.04 -1.44 -15.53
C THR A 22 -12.52 -1.41 -15.93
N GLY A 23 -12.99 -0.26 -16.39
CA GLY A 23 -14.36 -0.05 -16.84
C GLY A 23 -14.68 1.43 -17.03
N SER A 24 -15.72 1.72 -17.79
CA SER A 24 -16.19 3.09 -18.05
C SER A 24 -16.56 3.85 -16.78
N ALA A 25 -16.74 5.17 -16.88
CA ALA A 25 -17.28 5.96 -15.77
C ALA A 25 -18.63 5.42 -15.32
N GLY A 26 -18.86 5.35 -14.00
CA GLY A 26 -20.14 4.88 -13.44
C GLY A 26 -20.33 3.36 -13.34
N THR A 27 -19.37 2.52 -13.74
CA THR A 27 -19.50 1.04 -13.67
C THR A 27 -19.27 0.44 -12.27
N GLY A 28 -19.19 1.27 -11.22
CA GLY A 28 -19.04 0.78 -9.85
C GLY A 28 -17.63 0.32 -9.45
N LYS A 29 -16.58 0.70 -10.18
CA LYS A 29 -15.17 0.38 -9.83
C LYS A 29 -14.82 0.75 -8.39
N SER A 30 -15.18 1.96 -7.94
CA SER A 30 -14.94 2.41 -6.58
C SER A 30 -15.73 1.61 -5.54
N THR A 31 -16.91 1.07 -5.91
CA THR A 31 -17.68 0.16 -5.06
C THR A 31 -16.94 -1.16 -4.89
N LEU A 32 -16.46 -1.75 -5.99
CA LEU A 32 -15.67 -2.99 -5.94
C LEU A 32 -14.36 -2.80 -5.14
N LEU A 33 -13.66 -1.67 -5.34
CA LEU A 33 -12.45 -1.35 -4.60
C LEU A 33 -12.70 -1.29 -3.09
N LYS A 34 -13.81 -0.68 -2.65
CA LYS A 34 -14.21 -0.67 -1.23
C LYS A 34 -14.48 -2.06 -0.68
N GLU A 35 -15.11 -2.95 -1.45
CA GLU A 35 -15.32 -4.34 -1.05
C GLU A 35 -14.00 -5.12 -0.94
N ILE A 36 -13.06 -4.90 -1.86
CA ILE A 36 -11.71 -5.49 -1.81
C ILE A 36 -10.97 -5.01 -0.55
N ILE A 37 -10.96 -3.70 -0.27
CA ILE A 37 -10.34 -3.14 0.94
C ILE A 37 -11.01 -3.71 2.21
N GLY A 38 -12.33 -3.80 2.22
CA GLY A 38 -13.10 -4.38 3.32
C GLY A 38 -12.76 -5.86 3.56
N TRP A 39 -12.57 -6.63 2.48
CA TRP A 39 -12.10 -8.01 2.58
C TRP A 39 -10.66 -8.09 3.11
N CYS A 40 -9.72 -7.32 2.56
CA CYS A 40 -8.33 -7.29 3.03
C CYS A 40 -8.23 -6.94 4.52
N THR A 41 -9.06 -5.98 4.97
CA THR A 41 -9.12 -5.58 6.39
C THR A 41 -9.54 -6.74 7.29
N LYS A 42 -10.55 -7.51 6.88
CA LYS A 42 -11.03 -8.69 7.61
C LYS A 42 -9.99 -9.82 7.60
N GLU A 43 -9.42 -10.10 6.43
CA GLU A 43 -8.41 -11.14 6.23
C GLU A 43 -7.16 -10.87 7.06
N ALA A 44 -6.74 -9.60 7.13
CA ALA A 44 -5.60 -9.20 7.93
C ALA A 44 -5.87 -9.21 9.45
N LYS A 45 -7.09 -9.51 9.91
CA LYS A 45 -7.50 -9.51 11.32
C LYS A 45 -7.12 -8.22 12.06
N GLY A 46 -7.26 -7.08 11.37
CA GLY A 46 -6.88 -5.77 11.90
C GLY A 46 -5.39 -5.42 11.78
N ASN A 47 -4.54 -6.31 11.26
CA ASN A 47 -3.14 -6.00 10.97
C ASN A 47 -3.01 -5.21 9.66
N THR A 48 -2.99 -3.88 9.77
CA THR A 48 -2.91 -2.98 8.62
C THR A 48 -1.58 -3.02 7.87
N THR A 49 -0.56 -3.75 8.34
CA THR A 49 0.71 -3.88 7.62
C THR A 49 0.66 -4.93 6.50
N LYS A 50 -0.32 -5.85 6.55
CA LYS A 50 -0.48 -6.92 5.56
C LYS A 50 -1.02 -6.46 4.22
N PHE A 51 -1.61 -5.27 4.15
CA PHE A 51 -2.08 -4.71 2.90
C PHE A 51 -1.84 -3.21 2.84
N ALA A 52 -1.76 -2.69 1.63
CA ALA A 52 -1.54 -1.28 1.39
C ALA A 52 -2.59 -0.77 0.40
N VAL A 53 -3.17 0.39 0.72
CA VAL A 53 -4.06 1.10 -0.21
C VAL A 53 -3.32 2.32 -0.72
N THR A 54 -3.15 2.38 -2.04
CA THR A 54 -2.41 3.44 -2.70
C THR A 54 -3.16 3.99 -3.90
N ALA A 55 -2.83 5.21 -4.30
CA ALA A 55 -3.31 5.82 -5.54
C ALA A 55 -2.22 6.65 -6.22
N SER A 56 -2.46 7.13 -7.44
CA SER A 56 -1.49 8.01 -8.13
C SER A 56 -1.44 9.44 -7.59
N THR A 57 -2.53 9.93 -7.01
CA THR A 57 -2.63 11.31 -6.48
C THR A 57 -2.98 11.34 -5.00
N GLY A 58 -2.60 12.41 -4.31
CA GLY A 58 -2.84 12.56 -2.87
C GLY A 58 -4.32 12.58 -2.53
N ILE A 59 -5.14 13.29 -3.32
CA ILE A 59 -6.58 13.36 -3.11
C ILE A 59 -7.26 12.00 -3.32
N ALA A 60 -6.88 11.25 -4.35
CA ALA A 60 -7.39 9.90 -4.59
C ALA A 60 -6.99 8.96 -3.45
N GLY A 61 -5.74 9.01 -3.00
CA GLY A 61 -5.25 8.20 -1.89
C GLY A 61 -6.08 8.42 -0.62
N VAL A 62 -6.32 9.69 -0.24
CA VAL A 62 -7.15 10.02 0.92
C VAL A 62 -8.58 9.49 0.76
N ASN A 63 -9.18 9.62 -0.43
CA ASN A 63 -10.57 9.19 -0.68
C ASN A 63 -10.81 7.68 -0.51
N ILE A 64 -9.76 6.86 -0.67
CA ILE A 64 -9.83 5.41 -0.48
C ILE A 64 -9.17 4.93 0.83
N GLY A 65 -8.82 5.87 1.73
CA GLY A 65 -8.22 5.55 3.02
C GLY A 65 -6.76 5.12 2.94
N GLY A 66 -6.03 5.59 1.94
CA GLY A 66 -4.64 5.26 1.66
C GLY A 66 -3.75 6.49 1.48
N SER A 67 -2.65 6.31 0.73
CA SER A 67 -1.72 7.38 0.37
C SER A 67 -1.34 7.31 -1.11
N THR A 68 -0.44 8.17 -1.57
CA THR A 68 0.14 7.95 -2.91
C THR A 68 1.04 6.72 -2.91
N LEU A 69 1.18 6.05 -4.06
CA LEU A 69 2.12 4.94 -4.24
C LEU A 69 3.55 5.39 -3.92
N HIS A 70 3.94 6.59 -4.38
CA HIS A 70 5.23 7.20 -4.12
C HIS A 70 5.53 7.39 -2.62
N SER A 71 4.58 7.96 -1.88
CA SER A 71 4.70 8.17 -0.44
C SER A 71 4.76 6.84 0.31
N TRP A 72 3.90 5.89 -0.07
CA TRP A 72 3.87 4.57 0.54
C TRP A 72 5.17 3.78 0.29
N ALA A 73 5.71 3.86 -0.92
CA ALA A 73 6.93 3.19 -1.34
C ALA A 73 8.21 3.80 -0.75
N GLY A 74 8.15 5.04 -0.24
CA GLY A 74 9.29 5.74 0.33
C GLY A 74 10.31 6.25 -0.69
N ILE A 75 9.90 6.47 -1.93
CA ILE A 75 10.80 6.84 -3.05
C ILE A 75 10.77 8.35 -3.41
N GLY A 76 10.06 9.18 -2.64
CA GLY A 76 9.91 10.59 -2.96
C GLY A 76 9.25 10.78 -4.34
N LEU A 77 9.86 11.56 -5.23
CA LEU A 77 9.36 11.75 -6.59
C LEU A 77 9.79 10.62 -7.55
N GLY A 78 10.67 9.71 -7.13
CA GLY A 78 11.17 8.61 -7.96
C GLY A 78 11.96 9.07 -9.18
N LYS A 79 12.63 10.23 -9.12
CA LYS A 79 13.38 10.81 -10.24
C LYS A 79 14.88 10.55 -10.14
N GLU A 80 15.33 10.16 -8.96
CA GLU A 80 16.70 9.90 -8.61
C GLU A 80 17.13 8.51 -9.12
N PRO A 81 18.43 8.27 -9.34
CA PRO A 81 18.93 6.95 -9.70
C PRO A 81 18.54 5.89 -8.67
N VAL A 82 18.23 4.68 -9.13
CA VAL A 82 17.80 3.55 -8.28
C VAL A 82 18.68 3.37 -7.05
N LYS A 83 20.01 3.46 -7.21
CA LYS A 83 20.95 3.34 -6.08
C LYS A 83 20.68 4.37 -4.98
N GLN A 84 20.45 5.63 -5.34
CA GLN A 84 20.19 6.69 -4.37
C GLN A 84 18.84 6.47 -3.66
N LEU A 85 17.82 6.05 -4.40
CA LEU A 85 16.51 5.71 -3.83
C LEU A 85 16.65 4.57 -2.81
N LEU A 86 17.37 3.50 -3.17
CA LEU A 86 17.63 2.38 -2.28
C LEU A 86 18.41 2.83 -1.03
N ASP A 87 19.46 3.64 -1.19
CA ASP A 87 20.24 4.14 -0.05
C ASP A 87 19.35 4.89 0.96
N VAL A 88 18.40 5.70 0.47
CA VAL A 88 17.43 6.40 1.33
C VAL A 88 16.47 5.43 2.01
N MET A 89 15.92 4.45 1.28
CA MET A 89 15.01 3.44 1.84
C MET A 89 15.67 2.61 2.93
N TRP A 90 16.92 2.16 2.70
CA TRP A 90 17.67 1.33 3.64
C TRP A 90 18.21 2.12 4.83
N ARG A 91 18.41 3.44 4.72
CA ARG A 91 18.95 4.25 5.81
C ARG A 91 18.14 4.16 7.09
N GLN A 92 16.81 4.27 7.01
CA GLN A 92 15.95 4.17 8.19
C GLN A 92 16.03 2.78 8.83
N TYR A 93 16.10 1.74 7.99
CA TYR A 93 16.21 0.36 8.43
C TYR A 93 17.49 0.10 9.23
N TRP A 94 18.65 0.55 8.70
CA TRP A 94 19.93 0.38 9.38
C TRP A 94 20.02 1.18 10.67
N ILE A 95 19.54 2.43 10.68
CA ILE A 95 19.50 3.24 11.90
C ILE A 95 18.71 2.53 13.02
N MET A 96 17.58 1.91 12.67
CA MET A 96 16.79 1.13 13.63
C MET A 96 17.55 -0.10 14.12
N LYS A 97 18.14 -0.90 13.23
CA LYS A 97 18.91 -2.10 13.62
C LYS A 97 20.15 -1.77 14.46
N ASP A 98 20.85 -0.68 14.17
CA ASP A 98 21.99 -0.21 14.95
C ASP A 98 21.56 0.23 16.36
N LYS A 99 20.43 0.96 16.49
CA LYS A 99 19.87 1.35 17.78
C LYS A 99 19.47 0.15 18.63
N GLU A 100 18.83 -0.85 18.02
CA GLU A 100 18.43 -2.08 18.71
C GLU A 100 19.65 -2.89 19.17
N LYS A 101 20.66 -3.02 18.31
CA LYS A 101 21.92 -3.69 18.66
C LYS A 101 22.62 -3.00 19.85
N GLU A 102 22.65 -1.68 19.85
CA GLU A 102 23.22 -0.90 20.94
C GLU A 102 22.37 -0.99 22.23
N ARG A 103 21.04 -1.00 22.13
CA ARG A 103 20.15 -1.23 23.28
C ARG A 103 20.41 -2.58 23.92
N ARG A 104 20.51 -3.66 23.13
CA ARG A 104 20.81 -5.01 23.61
C ARG A 104 22.16 -5.08 24.31
N ARG A 105 23.20 -4.47 23.70
CA ARG A 105 24.53 -4.37 24.29
C ARG A 105 24.48 -3.70 25.67
N ARG A 106 23.75 -2.60 25.83
CA ARG A 106 23.61 -1.89 27.12
C ARG A 106 22.88 -2.71 28.17
N LEU A 107 21.92 -3.55 27.77
CA LEU A 107 21.17 -4.43 28.65
C LEU A 107 21.87 -5.78 28.91
N GLY A 108 23.04 -6.03 28.30
CA GLY A 108 23.76 -7.29 28.42
C GLY A 108 23.03 -8.48 27.80
N ILE A 109 22.11 -8.25 26.86
CA ILE A 109 21.34 -9.30 26.18
C ILE A 109 22.25 -9.95 25.13
N PRO A 110 22.53 -11.26 25.23
CA PRO A 110 23.32 -11.99 24.22
C PRO A 110 22.69 -11.94 22.83
N GLU A 111 23.52 -11.86 21.78
CA GLU A 111 23.05 -11.80 20.38
C GLU A 111 22.28 -13.07 19.97
N GLU A 112 22.58 -14.19 20.62
CA GLU A 112 21.99 -15.52 20.41
C GLU A 112 20.58 -15.67 21.02
N LEU A 113 20.23 -14.84 22.01
CA LEU A 113 18.89 -14.75 22.60
C LEU A 113 18.02 -13.75 21.83
N ALA A 114 18.27 -13.58 20.52
CA ALA A 114 17.38 -12.83 19.65
C ALA A 114 16.06 -13.61 19.56
N ASP A 115 15.16 -13.31 20.50
CA ASP A 115 13.84 -13.90 20.60
C ASP A 115 13.17 -13.91 19.22
N GLU A 116 12.76 -15.10 18.78
CA GLU A 116 11.98 -15.31 17.56
C GLU A 116 10.64 -14.55 17.58
N ASP A 117 10.28 -13.93 18.73
CA ASP A 117 8.99 -13.27 18.95
C ASP A 117 9.09 -11.95 19.75
N ASN A 118 10.09 -11.09 19.45
CA ASN A 118 10.05 -9.71 19.96
C ASN A 118 9.01 -8.88 19.19
N SER A 119 7.77 -8.85 19.67
CA SER A 119 6.67 -8.14 19.03
C SER A 119 6.92 -6.64 18.83
N ASP A 120 7.70 -6.01 19.71
CA ASP A 120 8.00 -4.58 19.63
C ASP A 120 9.04 -4.27 18.56
N GLU A 121 10.04 -5.13 18.39
CA GLU A 121 10.98 -5.01 17.26
C GLU A 121 10.27 -5.23 15.91
N HIS A 122 9.37 -6.22 15.83
CA HIS A 122 8.55 -6.43 14.63
C HIS A 122 7.68 -5.21 14.31
N ARG A 123 7.16 -4.53 15.34
CA ARG A 123 6.41 -3.28 15.19
C ARG A 123 7.28 -2.14 14.69
N GLU A 124 8.46 -1.94 15.26
CA GLU A 124 9.38 -0.89 14.78
C GLU A 124 9.86 -1.16 13.35
N GLU A 125 10.18 -2.42 13.02
CA GLU A 125 10.57 -2.80 11.66
C GLU A 125 9.45 -2.48 10.68
N ALA A 126 8.19 -2.78 11.02
CA ALA A 126 7.03 -2.47 10.21
C ALA A 126 6.84 -0.97 9.91
N LEU A 127 7.36 -0.09 10.77
CA LEU A 127 7.30 1.37 10.55
C LEU A 127 8.32 1.85 9.52
N THR A 128 9.39 1.09 9.26
CA THR A 128 10.38 1.43 8.23
C THR A 128 9.83 1.18 6.83
N VAL A 129 10.35 1.91 5.84
CA VAL A 129 10.01 1.67 4.42
C VAL A 129 10.29 0.22 4.02
N VAL A 130 11.47 -0.29 4.38
CA VAL A 130 11.87 -1.66 4.08
C VAL A 130 10.97 -2.68 4.75
N GLY A 131 10.71 -2.54 6.06
CA GLY A 131 9.86 -3.49 6.78
C GLY A 131 8.43 -3.50 6.28
N ARG A 132 7.88 -2.34 5.89
CA ARG A 132 6.60 -2.27 5.18
C ARG A 132 6.58 -3.11 3.91
N TRP A 133 7.61 -3.00 3.06
CA TRP A 133 7.74 -3.81 1.85
C TRP A 133 7.91 -5.30 2.14
N LYS A 134 8.50 -5.69 3.27
CA LYS A 134 8.62 -7.10 3.68
C LYS A 134 7.29 -7.69 4.19
N LEU A 135 6.43 -6.87 4.80
CA LEU A 135 5.22 -7.33 5.48
C LEU A 135 3.97 -7.27 4.59
N VAL A 136 3.95 -6.42 3.57
CA VAL A 136 2.80 -6.26 2.69
C VAL A 136 2.59 -7.52 1.85
N GLU A 137 1.41 -8.12 1.97
CA GLU A 137 0.97 -9.27 1.17
C GLU A 137 0.10 -8.83 -0.01
N THR A 138 -0.54 -7.67 0.08
CA THR A 138 -1.46 -7.16 -0.95
C THR A 138 -1.29 -5.66 -1.11
N LEU A 139 -0.86 -5.23 -2.30
CA LEU A 139 -0.77 -3.82 -2.67
C LEU A 139 -1.93 -3.47 -3.61
N ILE A 140 -2.77 -2.54 -3.18
CA ILE A 140 -3.89 -2.01 -3.95
C ILE A 140 -3.46 -0.66 -4.54
N VAL A 141 -3.62 -0.49 -5.85
CA VAL A 141 -3.26 0.73 -6.57
C VAL A 141 -4.49 1.24 -7.33
N ASP A 142 -5.06 2.35 -6.89
CA ASP A 142 -6.13 3.05 -7.60
C ASP A 142 -5.57 4.10 -8.55
N GLU A 143 -5.79 3.88 -9.84
CA GLU A 143 -5.47 4.83 -10.91
C GLU A 143 -6.74 5.54 -11.43
N SER A 144 -7.84 5.51 -10.66
CA SER A 144 -9.05 6.19 -11.07
C SER A 144 -8.87 7.71 -11.04
N VAL A 145 -9.15 8.35 -12.18
CA VAL A 145 -9.25 9.81 -12.25
C VAL A 145 -10.56 10.22 -11.59
N TYR A 146 -10.49 10.70 -10.35
CA TYR A 146 -11.59 11.39 -9.70
C TYR A 146 -11.78 12.75 -10.40
N MET A 147 -12.49 12.75 -11.52
CA MET A 147 -13.14 13.97 -11.99
C MET A 147 -14.24 14.26 -10.98
N GLU A 148 -14.01 15.22 -10.09
CA GLU A 148 -15.08 15.80 -9.29
C GLU A 148 -16.23 16.13 -10.24
N ARG A 149 -17.42 15.61 -9.95
CA ARG A 149 -18.65 16.15 -10.50
C ARG A 149 -18.80 17.57 -9.95
N LEU A 150 -18.06 18.52 -10.50
CA LEU A 150 -18.52 19.88 -10.58
C LEU A 150 -19.77 19.82 -11.46
N SER A 151 -20.91 20.07 -10.85
CA SER A 151 -22.16 20.35 -11.55
C SER A 151 -21.89 21.45 -12.58
N GLY A 152 -21.78 21.06 -13.85
CA GLY A 152 -21.48 21.97 -14.94
C GLY A 152 -21.09 21.18 -16.18
N THR A 153 -22.01 21.10 -17.12
CA THR A 153 -21.86 20.51 -18.47
C THR A 153 -20.47 20.74 -19.08
N TYR A 154 -19.73 19.66 -19.35
CA TYR A 154 -18.66 19.69 -20.35
C TYR A 154 -18.90 18.60 -21.40
N SER A 155 -19.14 19.08 -22.61
CA SER A 155 -19.27 18.33 -23.86
C SER A 155 -17.97 17.59 -24.17
N THR A 156 -18.04 16.28 -24.34
CA THR A 156 -16.96 15.47 -24.91
C THR A 156 -16.87 15.72 -26.41
N ARG A 157 -15.85 16.48 -26.85
CA ARG A 157 -15.36 16.39 -28.23
C ARG A 157 -14.49 15.14 -28.35
N ALA A 158 -14.93 14.20 -29.18
CA ALA A 158 -14.06 13.18 -29.74
C ALA A 158 -13.23 13.83 -30.85
N THR A 159 -11.90 13.75 -30.76
CA THR A 159 -11.01 13.94 -31.90
C THR A 159 -10.42 12.59 -32.26
N ARG A 160 -10.76 12.12 -33.46
CA ARG A 160 -9.96 11.15 -34.22
C ARG A 160 -8.77 11.90 -34.79
N GLU A 161 -7.57 11.38 -34.56
CA GLU A 161 -6.53 11.18 -35.58
C GLU A 161 -5.79 9.88 -35.25
#